data_AF-A0AAD2Z7V3-F1
#
_entry.id   AF-A0AAD2Z7V3-F1
#
_cell.length_a   1.000
_cell.length_b   1.000
_cell.length_c   1.000
_cell.angle_alpha   90.00
_cell.angle_beta   90.00
_cell.angle_gamma   90.00
#
_symmetry.space_group_name_H-M   'P 1'
#
loop_
_entity.id
_entity.type
_entity.pdbx_description
1 polymer ?
#
loop_
_entity_poly.entity_id
_entity_poly.type
_entity_poly.pdbx_seq_one_letter_code
_entity_poly.pdbx_strand_id
1 'polypeptide(L)'
;MVEIKETKDVWLTVTNSDLTEGRGRPVILYVCDSPVTADRLGKKKSVQGSDADTIKATAVKIGTRWLVPWEIVPESDADKVIRKKNEALDQIVEKMREKGFSSDEIAALTTR
;
A
#
# COMPACT_ATOMS: atom_id res chain seq x y z
N MET A 1 0.74 4.91 -32.59
CA MET A 1 1.17 3.86 -31.65
C MET A 1 1.14 4.46 -30.25
N VAL A 2 0.60 3.75 -29.27
CA VAL A 2 0.54 4.25 -27.88
C VAL A 2 1.89 3.95 -27.23
N GLU A 3 2.63 5.00 -26.86
CA GLU A 3 3.95 4.88 -26.24
C GLU A 3 3.85 5.18 -24.74
N ILE A 4 4.36 4.26 -23.92
CA ILE A 4 4.47 4.43 -22.47
C ILE A 4 5.73 5.25 -22.21
N LYS A 5 5.58 6.44 -21.63
CA LYS A 5 6.70 7.33 -21.35
C LYS A 5 7.35 7.05 -20.00
N GLU A 6 6.54 6.81 -18.98
CA GLU A 6 7.00 6.62 -17.59
C GLU A 6 6.12 5.57 -16.90
N THR A 7 6.69 4.90 -15.90
CA THR A 7 5.97 4.01 -15.00
C THR A 7 6.26 4.40 -13.55
N LYS A 8 5.27 4.23 -12.68
CA LYS A 8 5.41 4.51 -11.24
C LYS A 8 4.70 3.43 -10.43
N ASP A 9 5.30 3.03 -9.31
CA ASP A 9 4.65 2.18 -8.33
C ASP A 9 3.52 2.93 -7.61
N VAL A 10 2.37 2.30 -7.51
CA VAL A 10 1.20 2.80 -6.78
C VAL A 10 0.61 1.68 -5.91
N TRP A 11 -0.19 2.07 -4.93
CA TRP A 11 -0.85 1.14 -4.01
C TRP A 11 -2.36 1.29 -4.13
N LEU A 12 -3.02 0.18 -4.40
CA LEU A 12 -4.46 0.09 -4.58
C LEU A 12 -5.11 -0.37 -3.29
N THR A 13 -6.12 0.37 -2.83
CA THR A 13 -7.05 -0.14 -1.82
C THR A 13 -8.15 -0.89 -2.54
N VAL A 14 -8.30 -2.19 -2.26
CA VAL A 14 -9.25 -3.08 -2.92
C VAL A 14 -10.26 -3.61 -1.90
N THR A 15 -11.54 -3.52 -2.25
CA THR A 15 -12.65 -4.02 -1.43
C THR A 15 -13.52 -4.98 -2.22
N ASN A 16 -14.44 -5.65 -1.54
CA ASN A 16 -15.48 -6.43 -2.18
C ASN A 16 -16.73 -5.57 -2.46
N SER A 17 -17.30 -5.65 -3.67
CA SER A 17 -18.48 -4.85 -4.05
C SER A 17 -19.74 -5.13 -3.22
N ASP A 18 -19.84 -6.30 -2.60
CA ASP A 18 -21.00 -6.71 -1.79
C ASP A 18 -20.93 -6.15 -0.36
N LEU A 19 -19.73 -5.86 0.16
CA LEU A 19 -19.47 -5.32 1.50
C LEU A 19 -20.08 -6.09 2.70
N THR A 20 -20.80 -7.19 2.46
CA THR A 20 -21.55 -7.95 3.48
C THR A 20 -21.08 -9.40 3.64
N GLU A 21 -21.38 -10.28 2.68
CA GLU A 21 -20.94 -11.69 2.72
C GLU A 21 -19.66 -11.92 1.91
N GLY A 22 -19.21 -10.91 1.17
CA GLY A 22 -18.00 -10.99 0.35
C GLY A 22 -18.22 -11.75 -0.96
N ARG A 23 -19.47 -11.88 -1.42
CA ARG A 23 -19.81 -12.61 -2.66
C ARG A 23 -19.69 -11.75 -3.92
N GLY A 24 -19.41 -10.47 -3.75
CA GLY A 24 -19.20 -9.52 -4.84
C GLY A 24 -17.83 -9.67 -5.50
N ARG A 25 -17.58 -8.80 -6.48
CA ARG A 25 -16.31 -8.72 -7.19
C ARG A 25 -15.33 -7.77 -6.48
N PRO A 26 -14.01 -7.92 -6.67
CA PRO A 26 -13.06 -6.92 -6.20
C PRO A 26 -13.28 -5.58 -6.91
N VAL A 27 -13.22 -4.50 -6.15
CA VAL A 27 -13.38 -3.11 -6.61
C VAL A 27 -12.25 -2.27 -6.02
N ILE A 28 -11.62 -1.47 -6.87
CA ILE A 28 -10.60 -0.51 -6.45
C ILE A 28 -11.31 0.71 -5.88
N LEU A 29 -11.01 1.04 -4.62
CA LEU A 29 -11.52 2.23 -3.94
C LEU A 29 -10.61 3.43 -4.14
N TYR A 30 -9.30 3.22 -3.98
CA TYR A 30 -8.30 4.28 -4.02
C TYR A 30 -7.04 3.79 -4.74
N VAL A 31 -6.35 4.71 -5.41
CA VAL A 31 -5.01 4.55 -5.95
C VAL A 31 -4.13 5.53 -5.19
N CYS A 32 -3.08 5.07 -4.53
CA CYS A 32 -2.29 5.87 -3.60
C CYS A 32 -0.82 5.86 -3.97
N ASP A 33 -0.13 6.96 -3.66
CA ASP A 33 1.31 7.11 -3.85
C ASP A 33 2.17 6.37 -2.82
N SER A 34 1.55 5.89 -1.73
CA SER A 34 2.27 5.14 -0.70
C SER A 34 1.41 4.05 -0.05
N PRO A 35 2.03 2.97 0.46
CA PRO A 35 1.30 1.88 1.12
C PRO A 35 0.59 2.36 2.39
N VAL A 36 1.25 3.23 3.17
CA VAL A 36 0.67 3.78 4.41
C VAL A 36 -0.61 4.58 4.13
N THR A 37 -0.62 5.34 3.03
CA THR A 37 -1.81 6.08 2.60
C THR A 37 -2.94 5.12 2.21
N ALA A 38 -2.63 4.06 1.45
CA ALA A 38 -3.59 3.04 1.05
C ALA A 38 -4.18 2.30 2.27
N ASP A 39 -3.35 1.91 3.23
CA ASP A 39 -3.78 1.24 4.47
C ASP A 39 -4.67 2.15 5.31
N ARG A 40 -4.28 3.43 5.47
CA ARG A 40 -5.07 4.41 6.21
C ARG A 40 -6.43 4.65 5.56
N LEU A 41 -6.48 4.80 4.24
CA LEU A 41 -7.73 5.02 3.51
C LEU A 41 -8.60 3.75 3.43
N GLY A 42 -7.96 2.58 3.46
CA GLY A 42 -8.63 1.27 3.49
C GLY A 42 -9.24 0.90 4.84
N LYS A 43 -8.89 1.62 5.93
CA LYS A 43 -9.45 1.38 7.27
C LYS A 43 -10.97 1.31 7.26
N LYS A 44 -11.51 0.17 7.71
CA LYS A 44 -12.96 -0.10 7.79
C LYS A 44 -13.72 0.07 6.47
N LYS A 45 -13.07 -0.15 5.32
CA LYS A 45 -13.69 -0.01 3.98
C LYS A 45 -14.00 -1.34 3.29
N SER A 46 -13.89 -2.45 4.00
CA SER A 46 -14.15 -3.79 3.50
C SER A 46 -15.34 -4.46 4.16
N VAL A 47 -15.51 -5.75 3.87
CA VAL A 47 -16.63 -6.59 4.26
C VAL A 47 -16.88 -6.47 5.76
N GLN A 48 -18.11 -6.13 6.14
CA GLN A 48 -18.54 -5.95 7.54
C GLN A 48 -17.68 -4.95 8.33
N GLY A 49 -17.13 -3.93 7.66
CA GLY A 49 -16.31 -2.90 8.28
C GLY A 49 -14.89 -3.35 8.63
N SER A 50 -14.42 -4.45 8.03
CA SER A 50 -13.01 -4.83 8.05
C SER A 50 -12.15 -3.84 7.23
N ASP A 51 -10.84 -3.91 7.40
CA ASP A 51 -9.90 -3.11 6.60
C ASP A 51 -9.85 -3.66 5.17
N ALA A 52 -9.76 -2.77 4.19
CA ALA A 52 -9.61 -3.13 2.78
C ALA A 52 -8.17 -3.56 2.47
N ASP A 53 -8.03 -4.44 1.48
CA ASP A 53 -6.73 -5.00 1.09
C ASP A 53 -5.90 -3.94 0.36
N THR A 54 -4.60 -3.93 0.62
CA THR A 54 -3.65 -3.06 -0.08
C THR A 54 -2.82 -3.89 -1.06
N ILE A 55 -2.87 -3.53 -2.34
CA ILE A 55 -2.17 -4.24 -3.43
C ILE A 55 -1.22 -3.29 -4.15
N LYS A 56 0.04 -3.70 -4.35
CA LYS A 56 1.00 -2.95 -5.17
C LYS A 56 0.66 -3.11 -6.65
N ALA A 57 0.66 -2.01 -7.40
CA ALA A 57 0.41 -1.98 -8.84
C ALA A 57 1.31 -0.95 -9.54
N THR A 58 1.22 -0.88 -10.88
CA THR A 58 2.02 0.05 -11.70
C THR A 58 1.09 1.01 -12.44
N ALA A 59 1.28 2.31 -12.21
CA ALA A 59 0.69 3.37 -13.01
C ALA A 59 1.56 3.62 -14.25
N VAL A 60 0.92 3.82 -15.41
CA VAL A 60 1.63 4.07 -16.68
C VAL A 60 1.30 5.46 -17.20
N LYS A 61 2.30 6.21 -17.66
CA LYS A 61 2.12 7.55 -18.23
C LYS A 61 2.10 7.48 -19.75
N ILE A 62 1.04 7.99 -20.35
CA ILE A 62 0.85 8.04 -21.80
C ILE A 62 0.62 9.49 -22.20
N GLY A 63 1.50 10.02 -23.05
CA GLY A 63 1.50 11.45 -23.40
C GLY A 63 1.85 12.34 -22.21
N THR A 64 0.87 12.97 -21.59
CA THR A 64 1.01 13.83 -20.39
C THR A 64 0.20 13.35 -19.20
N ARG A 65 -0.53 12.24 -19.34
CA ARG A 65 -1.49 11.75 -18.34
C ARG A 65 -1.06 10.41 -17.78
N TRP A 66 -1.32 10.21 -16.49
CA TRP A 66 -1.23 8.91 -15.84
C TRP A 66 -2.50 8.13 -16.13
N LEU A 67 -2.35 6.89 -16.59
CA LEU A 67 -3.43 5.92 -16.67
C LEU A 67 -3.45 5.10 -15.38
N VAL A 68 -4.52 5.31 -14.63
CA VAL A 68 -4.89 4.59 -13.42
C VAL A 68 -6.43 4.46 -13.39
N PRO A 69 -7.01 3.59 -12.55
CA PRO A 69 -8.47 3.47 -12.43
C PRO A 69 -9.20 4.77 -12.08
N TRP A 70 -8.53 5.72 -11.42
CA TRP A 70 -9.11 7.00 -11.00
C TRP A 70 -8.05 8.12 -10.94
N GLU A 71 -7.83 8.73 -9.78
CA GLU A 71 -6.75 9.66 -9.49
C GLU A 71 -5.77 9.03 -8.50
N ILE A 72 -4.51 9.46 -8.57
CA ILE A 72 -3.50 9.02 -7.62
C ILE A 72 -3.54 9.96 -6.42
N VAL A 73 -3.92 9.42 -5.27
CA VAL A 73 -3.96 10.14 -4.00
C VAL A 73 -2.52 10.35 -3.52
N PRO A 74 -2.05 11.60 -3.38
CA PRO A 74 -0.71 11.88 -2.90
C PRO A 74 -0.55 11.47 -1.45
N GLU A 75 0.66 11.09 -1.08
CA GLU A 75 1.01 10.80 0.31
C GLU A 75 0.92 12.08 1.16
N SER A 76 0.25 11.98 2.31
CA SER A 76 0.20 13.08 3.28
C SER A 76 1.48 13.18 4.09
N ASP A 77 1.77 14.36 4.67
CA ASP A 77 2.97 14.53 5.51
C ASP A 77 2.97 13.61 6.74
N ALA A 78 1.79 13.34 7.32
CA ALA A 78 1.66 12.41 8.43
C ALA A 78 1.98 10.96 8.00
N ASP A 79 1.44 10.53 6.86
CA ASP A 79 1.70 9.20 6.30
C ASP A 79 3.18 9.04 5.94
N LYS A 80 3.81 10.09 5.42
CA LYS A 80 5.24 10.13 5.09
C LYS A 80 6.14 9.94 6.31
N VAL A 81 5.78 10.52 7.46
CA VAL A 81 6.51 10.32 8.72
C VAL A 81 6.42 8.87 9.16
N ILE A 82 5.23 8.28 9.10
CA ILE A 82 5.00 6.87 9.45
C ILE A 82 5.77 5.94 8.50
N ARG A 83 5.67 6.17 7.18
CA ARG A 83 6.36 5.37 6.17
C ARG A 83 7.87 5.38 6.39
N LYS A 84 8.47 6.56 6.59
CA LYS A 84 9.90 6.67 6.87
C LYS A 84 10.32 5.93 8.14
N LYS A 85 9.49 5.95 9.18
CA LYS A 85 9.73 5.19 10.40
C LYS A 85 9.72 3.67 10.12
N ASN A 86 8.72 3.19 9.38
CA ASN A 86 8.62 1.78 9.01
C ASN A 86 9.79 1.35 8.13
N GLU A 87 10.14 2.12 7.10
CA GLU A 87 11.29 1.85 6.23
C GLU A 87 12.61 1.78 7.03
N ALA A 88 12.80 2.66 8.02
CA ALA A 88 13.96 2.63 8.88
C ALA A 88 13.98 1.37 9.77
N LEU A 89 12.83 0.95 10.28
CA LEU A 89 12.70 -0.30 11.04
C LEU A 89 12.99 -1.52 10.17
N ASP A 90 12.43 -1.58 8.95
CA ASP A 90 12.66 -2.68 8.01
C ASP A 90 14.15 -2.82 7.66
N GLN A 91 14.85 -1.71 7.45
CA GLN A 91 16.30 -1.71 7.22
C GLN A 91 17.09 -2.21 8.44
N ILE A 92 16.64 -1.90 9.66
CA ILE A 92 17.27 -2.40 10.89
C ILE A 92 17.04 -3.89 11.01
N VAL A 93 15.81 -4.36 10.79
CA VAL A 93 15.43 -5.78 10.81
C VAL A 93 16.24 -6.57 9.79
N GLU A 94 16.40 -6.07 8.57
CA GLU A 94 17.17 -6.75 7.54
C GLU A 94 18.66 -6.85 7.92
N LYS A 95 19.25 -5.77 8.46
CA LYS A 95 20.62 -5.79 9.00
C LYS A 95 20.79 -6.77 10.16
N MET A 96 19.77 -6.94 11.00
CA MET A 96 19.79 -7.92 12.08
C MET A 96 19.72 -9.35 11.52
N ARG A 97 18.86 -9.59 10.54
CA ARG A 97 18.77 -10.88 9.85
C ARG A 97 20.10 -11.24 9.18
N GLU A 98 20.74 -10.30 8.48
CA GLU A 98 22.07 -10.48 7.88
C GLU A 98 23.16 -10.81 8.89
N LYS A 99 23.06 -10.25 10.12
CA LYS A 99 23.97 -10.53 11.23
C LYS A 99 23.68 -11.84 11.97
N GLY A 100 22.68 -12.60 11.51
CA GLY A 100 22.35 -13.92 12.05
C GLY A 100 21.47 -13.92 13.30
N PHE A 101 20.80 -12.79 13.60
CA PHE A 101 19.77 -12.78 14.64
C PHE A 101 18.58 -13.63 14.21
N SER A 102 18.03 -14.38 15.16
CA SER A 102 16.83 -15.17 14.94
C SER A 102 15.58 -14.30 14.76
N SER A 103 14.55 -14.84 14.12
CA SER A 103 13.25 -14.17 13.98
C SER A 103 12.66 -13.75 15.33
N ASP A 104 12.89 -14.57 16.36
CA ASP A 104 12.30 -14.41 17.68
C ASP A 104 12.96 -13.26 18.45
N GLU A 105 14.29 -13.12 18.32
CA GLU A 105 15.06 -11.99 18.88
C GLU A 105 14.67 -10.66 18.24
N ILE A 106 14.48 -10.66 16.92
CA ILE A 106 14.03 -9.48 16.19
C ILE A 106 12.60 -9.10 16.62
N ALA A 107 11.70 -10.08 16.70
CA ALA A 107 10.31 -9.86 17.11
C ALA A 107 10.20 -9.28 18.53
N ALA A 108 11.04 -9.75 19.46
CA ALA A 108 11.07 -9.23 20.83
C ALA A 108 11.43 -7.73 20.91
N LEU A 109 12.18 -7.20 19.93
CA LEU A 109 12.56 -5.79 19.87
C LEU A 109 11.51 -4.90 19.19
N THR A 110 10.71 -5.46 18.27
CA THR A 110 9.72 -4.70 17.50
C THR A 110 8.35 -4.60 18.16
N THR A 111 8.04 -5.45 19.16
CA THR A 111 6.69 -5.55 19.76
C THR A 111 6.45 -4.60 20.96
N ARG A 112 7.07 -3.41 20.98
CA ARG A 112 6.88 -2.41 22.07
C ARG A 112 5.79 -1.39 21.79
#